data_AF-A0A0F9H6S1-F1
#
_entry.id   AF-A0A0F9H6S1-F1
#
_cell.length_a   1.000
_cell.length_b   1.000
_cell.length_c   1.000
_cell.angle_alpha   90.00
_cell.angle_beta   90.00
_cell.angle_gamma   90.00
#
_symmetry.space_group_name_H-M   'P 1'
#
loop_
_entity.id
_entity.type
_entity.pdbx_description
1 polymer ?
#
loop_
_entity_poly.entity_id
_entity_poly.type
_entity_poly.pdbx_seq_one_letter_code
_entity_poly.pdbx_strand_id
1 'polypeptide(L)'
;MKQVHFQSRTHLILWLEKTCPRPAIVRALYEGQVEFFGGFNPVPPTEHPGWIIRVTSAHGKIRYVAVIAYRDHYGVRILRDVPWGNWCGIKSQGGPPYVGVVMRNQLLYSGDHPNEYKKLWEIWNDR
;
A
#
# COMPACT_ATOMS: atom_id res chain seq x y z
N MET A 1 -20.03 -7.92 -10.59
CA MET A 1 -19.12 -6.76 -10.69
C MET A 1 -17.79 -7.24 -11.24
N LYS A 2 -17.17 -6.51 -12.20
CA LYS A 2 -15.84 -6.91 -12.73
C LYS A 2 -14.82 -6.83 -11.59
N GLN A 3 -14.11 -7.93 -11.35
CA GLN A 3 -13.05 -8.01 -10.35
C GLN A 3 -11.92 -7.04 -10.76
N VAL A 4 -11.70 -5.98 -9.98
CA VAL A 4 -10.58 -5.07 -10.22
C VAL A 4 -9.29 -5.82 -9.87
N HIS A 5 -8.34 -5.88 -10.79
CA HIS A 5 -7.03 -6.48 -10.53
C HIS A 5 -5.96 -5.41 -10.76
N PHE A 6 -5.23 -5.06 -9.70
CA PHE A 6 -4.17 -4.07 -9.78
C PHE A 6 -2.93 -4.71 -10.42
N GLN A 7 -2.64 -4.28 -11.65
CA GLN A 7 -1.48 -4.75 -12.40
C GLN A 7 -0.25 -3.86 -12.19
N SER A 8 -0.45 -2.62 -11.75
CA SER A 8 0.61 -1.63 -11.56
C SER A 8 0.23 -0.62 -10.49
N ARG A 9 1.22 0.12 -9.99
CA ARG A 9 1.02 1.27 -9.09
C ARG A 9 0.03 2.27 -9.70
N THR A 10 0.15 2.55 -11.00
CA THR A 10 -0.72 3.47 -11.73
C THR A 10 -2.19 3.01 -11.70
N HIS A 11 -2.47 1.72 -11.88
CA HIS A 11 -3.85 1.22 -11.78
C HIS A 11 -4.46 1.44 -10.39
N LEU A 12 -3.65 1.29 -9.34
CA LEU A 12 -4.09 1.49 -7.97
C LEU A 12 -4.37 2.97 -7.68
N ILE A 13 -3.52 3.88 -8.18
CA ILE A 13 -3.72 5.34 -8.08
C ILE A 13 -4.99 5.76 -8.83
N LEU A 14 -5.15 5.34 -10.09
CA LEU A 14 -6.35 5.66 -10.90
C LEU A 14 -7.65 5.13 -10.26
N TRP A 15 -7.58 3.99 -9.57
CA TRP A 15 -8.72 3.46 -8.83
C TRP A 15 -9.00 4.31 -7.58
N LEU A 16 -7.97 4.73 -6.84
CA LEU A 16 -8.12 5.63 -5.69
C LEU A 16 -8.71 6.98 -6.09
N GLU A 17 -8.31 7.56 -7.22
CA GLU A 17 -8.88 8.81 -7.73
C GLU A 17 -10.41 8.74 -7.90
N LYS A 18 -10.92 7.57 -8.29
CA LYS A 18 -12.36 7.34 -8.54
C LYS A 18 -13.15 6.93 -7.30
N THR A 19 -12.48 6.36 -6.30
CA THR A 19 -13.15 5.68 -5.17
C THR A 19 -12.84 6.28 -3.80
N CYS A 20 -11.81 7.13 -3.69
CA CYS A 20 -11.46 7.73 -2.40
C CYS A 20 -12.56 8.70 -1.94
N PRO A 21 -13.15 8.51 -0.76
CA PRO A 21 -14.27 9.33 -0.30
C PRO A 21 -13.86 10.75 0.12
N ARG A 22 -12.57 11.08 0.12
CA ARG A 22 -12.05 12.38 0.56
C ARG A 22 -11.49 13.19 -0.61
N PRO A 23 -12.18 14.25 -1.05
CA PRO A 23 -11.73 15.09 -2.17
C PRO A 23 -10.33 15.69 -1.97
N ALA A 24 -9.95 16.01 -0.73
CA ALA A 24 -8.60 16.51 -0.43
C ALA A 24 -7.50 15.48 -0.72
N ILE A 25 -7.77 14.18 -0.57
CA ILE A 25 -6.83 13.12 -0.91
C ILE A 25 -6.78 12.96 -2.43
N VAL A 26 -7.95 12.96 -3.10
CA VAL A 26 -8.03 12.91 -4.57
C VAL A 26 -7.23 14.06 -5.19
N ARG A 27 -7.42 15.29 -4.70
CA ARG A 27 -6.64 16.44 -5.14
C ARG A 27 -5.14 16.26 -4.91
N ALA A 28 -4.75 15.72 -3.76
CA ALA A 28 -3.35 15.48 -3.45
C ALA A 28 -2.74 14.32 -4.27
N LEU A 29 -3.54 13.40 -4.80
CA LEU A 29 -3.09 12.39 -5.77
C LEU A 29 -2.76 13.04 -7.12
N TYR A 30 -3.49 14.09 -7.53
CA TYR A 30 -3.25 14.81 -8.79
C TYR A 30 -2.14 15.87 -8.71
N GLU A 31 -2.18 16.72 -7.68
CA GLU A 31 -1.35 17.92 -7.58
C GLU A 31 -0.15 17.75 -6.63
N GLY A 32 -0.19 16.71 -5.80
CA GLY A 32 0.78 16.49 -4.74
C GLY A 32 1.89 15.51 -5.10
N GLN A 33 2.58 15.04 -4.07
CA GLN A 33 3.54 13.94 -4.18
C GLN A 33 2.90 12.65 -3.67
N VAL A 34 3.12 11.58 -4.42
CA VAL A 34 2.64 10.24 -4.08
C VAL A 34 3.83 9.31 -3.95
N GLU A 35 3.94 8.68 -2.79
CA GLU A 35 4.96 7.69 -2.47
C GLU A 35 4.29 6.36 -2.12
N PHE A 36 4.67 5.31 -2.82
CA PHE A 36 4.08 3.99 -2.70
C PHE A 36 4.91 3.13 -1.75
N PHE A 37 4.36 2.77 -0.58
CA PHE A 37 5.08 1.95 0.40
C PHE A 37 5.05 0.45 0.09
N GLY A 38 4.18 0.03 -0.84
CA GLY A 38 4.06 -1.37 -1.20
C GLY A 38 3.01 -2.12 -0.39
N GLY A 39 3.20 -3.43 -0.28
CA GLY A 39 2.21 -4.35 0.28
C GLY A 39 2.37 -4.56 1.78
N PHE A 40 1.25 -4.75 2.47
CA PHE A 40 1.17 -5.00 3.90
C PHE A 40 0.22 -6.17 4.16
N ASN A 41 0.56 -7.02 5.12
CA ASN A 41 -0.28 -8.14 5.52
C ASN A 41 -0.10 -8.45 7.01
N PRO A 42 -1.09 -8.15 7.88
CA PRO A 42 -2.35 -7.46 7.57
C PRO A 42 -2.22 -5.93 7.54
N VAL A 43 -3.26 -5.22 7.09
CA VAL A 43 -3.43 -3.76 7.27
C VAL A 43 -4.37 -3.50 8.46
N PRO A 44 -3.86 -3.08 9.64
CA PRO A 44 -4.67 -2.82 10.81
C PRO A 44 -5.70 -1.69 10.58
N PRO A 45 -6.86 -1.72 11.26
CA PRO A 45 -7.30 -2.74 12.23
C PRO A 45 -7.91 -3.99 11.58
N THR A 46 -7.78 -4.16 10.27
CA THR A 46 -8.30 -5.34 9.57
C THR A 46 -7.27 -6.47 9.57
N GLU A 47 -7.72 -7.70 9.35
CA GLU A 47 -6.85 -8.86 9.14
C GLU A 47 -6.52 -9.09 7.65
N HIS A 48 -6.90 -8.14 6.79
CA HIS A 48 -6.78 -8.28 5.35
C HIS A 48 -5.49 -7.65 4.82
N PRO A 49 -4.91 -8.22 3.75
CA PRO A 49 -3.76 -7.62 3.08
C PRO A 49 -4.19 -6.36 2.32
N GLY A 50 -3.21 -5.53 1.99
CA GLY A 50 -3.45 -4.33 1.20
C GLY A 50 -2.17 -3.63 0.82
N TRP A 51 -2.35 -2.43 0.27
CA TRP A 51 -1.25 -1.53 -0.08
C TRP A 51 -1.40 -0.22 0.67
N ILE A 52 -0.27 0.37 1.05
CA ILE A 52 -0.25 1.67 1.71
C ILE A 52 0.50 2.66 0.82
N ILE A 53 -0.06 3.86 0.73
CA ILE A 53 0.48 4.97 -0.03
C ILE A 53 0.55 6.18 0.88
N ARG A 54 1.65 6.91 0.82
CA ARG A 54 1.74 8.24 1.37
C ARG A 54 1.39 9.25 0.29
N VAL A 55 0.47 10.13 0.63
CA VAL A 55 0.08 11.26 -0.20
C VAL A 55 0.43 12.53 0.54
N THR A 56 1.21 13.40 -0.11
CA THR A 56 1.59 14.71 0.41
C THR A 56 0.96 15.76 -0.49
N SER A 57 0.03 16.55 0.04
CA SER A 57 -0.60 17.63 -0.73
C SER A 57 0.42 18.68 -1.17
N ALA A 58 0.10 19.49 -2.18
CA ALA A 58 0.91 20.65 -2.58
C ALA A 58 1.25 21.62 -1.42
N HIS A 59 0.42 21.66 -0.37
CA HIS A 59 0.66 22.44 0.85
C HIS A 59 1.42 21.69 1.96
N GLY A 60 2.06 20.55 1.64
CA GLY A 60 2.89 19.79 2.59
C GLY A 60 2.15 18.86 3.57
N LYS A 61 0.81 18.82 3.54
CA LYS A 61 0.03 17.94 4.43
C LYS A 61 0.14 16.47 4.02
N ILE A 62 0.58 15.63 4.96
CA ILE A 62 0.77 14.19 4.76
C ILE A 62 -0.46 13.39 5.20
N ARG A 63 -0.81 12.38 4.40
CA ARG A 63 -1.82 11.36 4.69
C ARG A 63 -1.32 9.98 4.25
N TYR A 64 -1.58 8.97 5.07
CA TYR A 64 -1.38 7.57 4.72
C TYR A 64 -2.71 6.97 4.30
N VAL A 65 -2.77 6.43 3.09
CA VAL A 65 -3.97 5.87 2.48
C VAL A 65 -3.73 4.40 2.25
N ALA A 66 -4.58 3.56 2.82
CA ALA A 66 -4.57 2.13 2.62
C ALA A 66 -5.65 1.71 1.64
N VAL A 67 -5.27 0.85 0.69
CA VAL A 67 -6.19 0.08 -0.16
C VAL A 67 -6.20 -1.34 0.36
N ILE A 68 -7.33 -1.75 0.94
CA ILE A 68 -7.50 -3.05 1.59
C ILE A 68 -8.16 -4.00 0.61
N ALA A 69 -7.58 -5.18 0.43
CA ALA A 69 -8.11 -6.23 -0.43
C ALA A 69 -8.98 -7.20 0.39
N TYR A 70 -10.30 -6.96 0.40
CA TYR A 70 -11.26 -7.93 0.92
C TYR A 70 -11.50 -9.04 -0.11
N ARG A 71 -12.25 -10.08 0.29
CA ARG A 71 -12.52 -11.25 -0.56
C ARG A 71 -13.24 -10.89 -1.87
N ASP A 72 -14.12 -9.91 -1.84
CA ASP A 72 -15.06 -9.57 -2.91
C ASP A 72 -14.93 -8.13 -3.40
N HIS A 73 -14.25 -7.26 -2.66
CA HIS A 73 -14.10 -5.84 -3.00
C HIS A 73 -12.79 -5.25 -2.46
N TYR A 74 -12.50 -4.00 -2.85
CA TYR A 74 -11.44 -3.21 -2.25
C TYR A 74 -12.02 -2.07 -1.43
N GLY A 75 -11.46 -1.81 -0.26
CA GLY A 75 -11.83 -0.65 0.57
C GLY A 75 -10.69 0.35 0.70
N VAL A 76 -11.05 1.61 0.96
CA VAL A 76 -10.10 2.69 1.21
C VAL A 76 -10.14 3.06 2.69
N ARG A 77 -8.98 3.15 3.34
CA ARG A 77 -8.85 3.68 4.69
C ARG A 77 -7.76 4.74 4.76
N ILE A 78 -7.91 5.66 5.71
CA ILE A 78 -6.89 6.66 6.01
C ILE A 78 -6.29 6.26 7.35
N LEU A 79 -4.98 6.02 7.35
CA LEU A 79 -4.25 5.60 8.52
C LEU A 79 -3.65 6.82 9.22
N ARG A 80 -3.48 6.70 10.54
CA ARG A 80 -2.74 7.68 11.35
C ARG A 80 -1.24 7.48 11.18
N ASP A 81 -0.81 6.23 11.29
CA ASP A 81 0.59 5.80 11.22
C ASP A 81 0.72 4.59 10.30
N VAL A 82 1.94 4.30 9.86
CA VAL A 82 2.24 3.16 8.99
C VAL A 82 2.62 1.96 9.87
N PRO A 83 1.94 0.80 9.74
CA PRO A 83 2.20 -0.40 10.51
C PRO A 83 3.41 -1.14 9.93
N TRP A 84 4.61 -0.58 10.07
CA TRP A 84 5.81 -1.09 9.39
C TRP A 84 6.12 -2.55 9.68
N GLY A 85 5.82 -3.07 10.87
CA GLY A 85 5.98 -4.50 11.19
C GLY A 85 5.23 -5.46 10.26
N ASN A 86 4.15 -4.99 9.60
CA ASN A 86 3.34 -5.79 8.69
C ASN A 86 3.73 -5.63 7.22
N TRP A 87 4.81 -4.90 6.93
CA TRP A 87 5.27 -4.68 5.57
C TRP A 87 5.76 -5.99 4.94
N CYS A 88 5.29 -6.30 3.73
CA CYS A 88 5.53 -7.58 3.05
C CYS A 88 6.93 -7.70 2.43
N GLY A 89 7.68 -6.60 2.35
CA GLY A 89 9.06 -6.59 1.91
C GLY A 89 9.27 -6.75 0.40
N ILE A 90 10.56 -6.84 0.06
CA ILE A 90 11.03 -7.28 -1.26
C ILE A 90 10.91 -8.80 -1.26
N LYS A 91 9.92 -9.39 -1.95
CA LYS A 91 9.94 -10.85 -2.15
C LYS A 91 11.11 -11.21 -3.07
N SER A 92 12.26 -11.50 -2.49
CA SER A 92 13.32 -12.27 -3.13
C SER A 92 12.76 -13.62 -3.52
N GLN A 93 12.99 -14.07 -4.75
CA GLN A 93 12.69 -15.44 -5.17
C GLN A 93 13.39 -16.41 -4.19
N GLY A 94 12.67 -17.06 -3.26
CA GLY A 94 13.28 -18.07 -2.37
C GLY A 94 12.72 -18.24 -0.94
N GLY A 95 11.77 -17.42 -0.46
CA GLY A 95 11.19 -17.59 0.88
C GLY A 95 10.10 -18.69 0.99
N PRO A 96 9.90 -19.30 2.17
CA PRO A 96 9.04 -20.48 2.33
C PRO A 96 7.57 -20.21 1.99
N PRO A 97 6.83 -21.24 1.56
CA PRO A 97 5.56 -21.13 0.86
C PRO A 97 4.40 -21.02 1.84
N TYR A 98 4.31 -19.93 2.59
CA TYR A 98 3.00 -19.55 3.12
C TYR A 98 2.30 -18.70 2.06
N VAL A 99 1.46 -19.40 1.29
CA VAL A 99 0.66 -18.96 0.14
C VAL A 99 1.44 -18.91 -1.18
N GLY A 100 1.37 -20.02 -1.91
CA GLY A 100 1.92 -20.24 -3.25
C GLY A 100 1.31 -19.35 -4.34
N VAL A 101 1.67 -18.06 -4.32
CA VAL A 101 1.53 -17.18 -5.49
C VAL A 101 2.91 -16.65 -5.80
N VAL A 102 3.49 -17.15 -6.90
CA VAL A 102 4.58 -16.47 -7.59
C VAL A 102 4.01 -15.12 -8.02
N MET A 103 4.21 -14.09 -7.20
CA MET A 103 3.66 -12.76 -7.42
C MET A 103 4.34 -12.17 -8.66
N ARG A 104 3.68 -12.24 -9.82
CA ARG A 104 4.12 -11.64 -11.09
C ARG A 104 4.33 -10.10 -10.98
N ASN A 105 3.88 -9.47 -9.89
CA ASN A 105 3.99 -8.03 -9.65
C ASN A 105 4.84 -7.71 -8.40
N GLN A 106 6.11 -8.12 -8.39
CA GLN A 106 7.05 -7.80 -7.29
C GLN A 106 7.08 -6.30 -6.94
N LEU A 107 6.97 -5.43 -7.95
CA LEU A 107 6.95 -3.97 -7.79
C LEU A 107 5.78 -3.44 -6.96
N LEU A 108 4.63 -4.12 -6.97
CA LEU A 108 3.48 -3.69 -6.15
C LEU A 108 3.67 -3.97 -4.65
N TYR A 109 4.58 -4.87 -4.29
CA TYR A 109 4.79 -5.24 -2.89
C TYR A 109 5.99 -4.53 -2.27
N SER A 110 7.04 -4.28 -3.06
CA SER A 110 8.28 -3.66 -2.57
C SER A 110 8.17 -2.15 -2.32
N GLY A 111 7.22 -1.46 -2.95
CA GLY A 111 7.15 0.00 -2.86
C GLY A 111 8.26 0.72 -3.64
N ASP A 112 8.28 2.05 -3.55
CA ASP A 112 9.21 2.94 -4.28
C ASP A 112 10.64 2.92 -3.68
N HIS A 113 10.78 2.84 -2.33
CA HIS A 113 12.07 2.85 -1.62
C HIS A 113 12.27 1.61 -0.72
N PRO A 114 12.33 0.39 -1.30
CA PRO A 114 12.27 -0.85 -0.52
C PRO A 114 13.39 -1.03 0.51
N ASN A 115 14.60 -0.55 0.22
CA ASN A 115 15.72 -0.65 1.18
C ASN A 115 15.50 0.25 2.40
N GLU A 116 14.84 1.39 2.25
CA GLU A 116 14.51 2.28 3.36
C GLU A 116 13.37 1.69 4.20
N TYR A 117 12.34 1.15 3.54
CA TYR A 117 11.21 0.49 4.20
C TYR A 117 11.64 -0.75 4.98
N LYS A 118 12.64 -1.49 4.49
CA LYS A 118 13.24 -2.60 5.23
C LYS A 118 13.85 -2.14 6.56
N LYS A 119 14.58 -1.03 6.58
CA LYS A 119 15.14 -0.48 7.83
C LYS A 119 14.03 -0.09 8.80
N LEU A 120 12.95 0.50 8.31
CA LEU A 120 11.78 0.85 9.13
C LEU A 120 11.09 -0.39 9.71
N TRP A 121 10.99 -1.46 8.91
CA TRP A 121 10.49 -2.77 9.35
C TRP A 121 11.40 -3.39 10.43
N GLU A 122 12.73 -3.35 10.26
CA GLU A 122 13.70 -3.84 11.25
C GLU A 122 13.55 -3.08 12.58
N ILE A 123 13.57 -1.74 12.54
CA ILE A 123 13.39 -0.88 13.72
C ILE A 123 12.05 -1.15 14.43
N TRP A 124 11.00 -1.51 13.69
CA TRP A 124 9.70 -1.80 14.28
C TRP A 124 9.71 -3.12 15.05
N ASN A 125 10.38 -4.15 14.53
CA ASN A 125 10.37 -5.49 15.13
C ASN A 125 11.42 -5.66 16.24
N ASP A 126 12.42 -4.78 16.32
CA ASP A 126 13.40 -4.75 17.40
C ASP A 126 12.87 -4.06 18.69
N ARG A 127 11.61 -3.61 18.69
CA ARG A 127 10.93 -2.95 19.83
C ARG A 127 9.94 -3.89 20.52
#